data_AF-A0A4Y7U3P7-F1
#
_entry.id   AF-A0A4Y7U3P7-F1
#
_cell.length_a   1.000
_cell.length_b   1.000
_cell.length_c   1.000
_cell.angle_alpha   90.00
_cell.angle_beta   90.00
_cell.angle_gamma   90.00
#
_symmetry.space_group_name_H-M   'P 1'
#
loop_
_entity.id
_entity.type
_entity.pdbx_description
1 polymer ?
#
loop_
_entity_poly.entity_id
_entity_poly.type
_entity_poly.pdbx_seq_one_letter_code
_entity_poly.pdbx_strand_id
1 'polypeptide(L)'
;ILTTGAFHEDGFADVCDGFGGGWTKEKILMIMKDSAIGAYGAIGLVLLFLLKFKLLSDAVLLFPTGDRFSVLPIFLLFVSAHALSRLAAISIIFTHEY
;
A
#
# COMPACT_ATOMS: atom_id res chain seq x y z
N ILE A 1 4.78 -8.55 -4.63
CA ILE A 1 5.88 -9.31 -3.98
C ILE A 1 6.90 -9.75 -5.04
N LEU A 2 6.61 -10.72 -5.92
CA LEU A 2 7.60 -11.24 -6.89
C LEU A 2 8.12 -10.20 -7.91
N THR A 3 7.32 -9.19 -8.23
CA THR A 3 7.69 -8.16 -9.23
C THR A 3 8.31 -6.90 -8.62
N THR A 4 7.95 -6.55 -7.38
CA THR A 4 8.34 -5.27 -6.74
C THR A 4 9.03 -5.44 -5.39
N GLY A 5 9.30 -6.67 -4.95
CA GLY A 5 9.85 -6.95 -3.62
C GLY A 5 8.93 -6.59 -2.44
N ALA A 6 7.68 -6.19 -2.68
CA ALA A 6 6.80 -5.56 -1.68
C ALA A 6 7.27 -4.20 -1.15
N PHE A 7 8.13 -3.51 -1.92
CA PHE A 7 8.73 -2.23 -1.55
C PHE A 7 7.72 -1.14 -1.14
N HIS A 8 6.50 -1.17 -1.69
CA HIS A 8 5.48 -0.18 -1.36
C HIS A 8 4.90 -0.40 0.04
N GLU A 9 4.60 -1.65 0.37
CA GLU A 9 4.10 -2.04 1.69
C GLU A 9 5.20 -1.92 2.76
N ASP A 10 6.43 -2.29 2.42
CA ASP A 10 7.62 -2.18 3.28
C ASP A 10 7.94 -0.71 3.61
N GLY A 11 8.09 0.15 2.59
CA GLY A 11 8.34 1.57 2.80
C GLY A 11 7.20 2.30 3.53
N PHE A 12 5.96 1.82 3.41
CA PHE A 12 4.86 2.33 4.23
C PHE A 12 5.01 1.95 5.70
N ALA A 13 5.36 0.69 5.99
CA ALA A 13 5.62 0.22 7.35
C ALA A 13 6.80 0.98 7.99
N ASP A 14 7.90 1.17 7.25
CA ASP A 14 9.07 1.93 7.69
C ASP A 14 8.72 3.37 8.05
N VAL A 15 7.88 4.03 7.24
CA VAL A 15 7.39 5.38 7.54
C VAL A 15 6.55 5.38 8.81
N CYS A 16 5.64 4.41 8.97
CA CYS A 16 4.83 4.30 10.18
C CYS A 16 5.69 4.10 11.44
N ASP A 17 6.67 3.20 11.40
CA ASP A 17 7.56 2.95 12.54
C ASP A 17 8.55 4.07 12.79
N GLY A 18 9.13 4.64 11.74
CA GLY A 18 10.03 5.78 11.82
C GLY A 18 9.38 6.96 12.53
N PHE A 19 8.22 7.41 12.03
CA PHE A 19 7.50 8.55 12.60
C PHE A 19 6.74 8.23 13.89
N GLY A 20 6.36 6.96 14.11
CA GLY A 20 5.70 6.52 15.35
C GLY A 20 6.67 6.33 16.51
N GLY A 21 7.90 5.89 16.23
CA GLY A 21 8.93 5.59 17.24
C GLY A 21 10.05 6.63 17.36
N GLY A 22 10.14 7.60 16.45
CA GLY A 22 11.20 8.61 16.38
C GLY A 22 10.68 10.04 16.32
N TRP A 23 11.31 10.94 17.08
CA TRP A 23 10.93 12.36 17.17
C TRP A 23 11.98 13.33 16.61
N THR A 24 13.17 12.81 16.28
CA THR A 24 14.23 13.55 15.58
C THR A 24 14.55 12.85 14.26
N LYS A 25 15.06 13.60 13.29
CA LYS A 25 15.41 13.06 11.96
C LYS A 25 16.36 11.87 12.07
N GLU A 26 17.36 11.96 12.95
CA GLU A 26 18.37 10.92 13.17
C GLU A 26 17.74 9.65 13.73
N LYS A 27 16.78 9.78 14.65
CA LYS A 27 16.08 8.64 15.25
C LYS A 27 15.11 7.99 14.26
N ILE A 28 14.35 8.79 13.50
CA ILE A 28 13.45 8.30 12.45
C ILE A 28 14.26 7.49 11.42
N LEU A 29 15.35 8.04 10.90
CA LEU A 29 16.19 7.36 9.91
C LEU A 29 16.91 6.13 10.48
N MET A 30 17.22 6.11 11.78
CA MET A 30 17.76 4.92 12.44
C MET A 30 16.72 3.81 12.49
N ILE A 31 15.46 4.12 12.80
CA ILE A 31 14.35 3.16 12.85
C ILE A 31 14.04 2.63 11.45
N MET A 32 13.94 3.50 10.43
CA MET A 32 13.69 3.08 9.04
C MET A 32 14.81 2.22 8.42
N LYS A 33 16.00 2.19 9.03
CA LYS A 33 17.11 1.32 8.62
C LYS A 33 17.14 0.00 9.38
N ASP A 34 16.34 -0.13 10.43
CA ASP A 34 16.14 -1.40 11.10
C ASP A 34 15.24 -2.27 10.20
N SER A 35 15.60 -3.53 10.07
CA SER A 35 14.81 -4.51 9.30
C SER A 35 13.64 -5.08 10.10
N ALA A 36 13.60 -4.83 11.41
CA ALA A 36 12.52 -5.29 12.27
C ALA A 36 11.28 -4.40 12.13
N ILE A 37 10.11 -5.03 11.97
CA ILE A 37 8.83 -4.33 12.01
C ILE A 37 8.48 -3.96 13.46
N GLY A 38 8.09 -2.71 13.67
CA GLY A 38 7.59 -2.20 14.94
C GLY A 38 6.06 -2.24 15.03
N ALA A 39 5.54 -1.81 16.19
CA ALA A 39 4.11 -1.83 16.45
C ALA A 39 3.33 -0.86 15.54
N TYR A 40 3.92 0.29 15.20
CA TYR A 40 3.27 1.28 14.36
C TYR A 40 3.20 0.83 12.90
N GLY A 41 4.26 0.21 12.38
CA GLY A 41 4.30 -0.41 11.05
C GLY A 41 3.28 -1.54 10.95
N ALA A 42 3.22 -2.42 11.94
CA ALA A 42 2.24 -3.51 11.97
C ALA A 42 0.80 -2.99 11.99
N ILE A 43 0.47 -2.04 12.87
CA ILE A 43 -0.88 -1.43 12.94
C ILE A 43 -1.19 -0.69 11.63
N GLY A 44 -0.23 0.06 11.09
CA GLY A 44 -0.36 0.76 9.82
C GLY A 44 -0.73 -0.18 8.69
N LEU A 45 -0.01 -1.30 8.53
CA LEU A 45 -0.29 -2.30 7.50
C LEU A 45 -1.67 -2.92 7.65
N VAL A 46 -2.09 -3.25 8.88
CA VAL A 46 -3.44 -3.76 9.14
C VAL A 46 -4.50 -2.76 8.69
N LEU A 47 -4.37 -1.49 9.07
CA LEU A 47 -5.29 -0.44 8.65
C LEU A 47 -5.30 -0.23 7.13
N LEU A 48 -4.12 -0.26 6.50
CA LEU A 48 -3.98 -0.14 5.05
C LEU A 48 -4.70 -1.27 4.31
N PHE A 49 -4.53 -2.52 4.75
CA PHE A 49 -5.19 -3.66 4.12
C PHE A 49 -6.70 -3.65 4.35
N LEU A 50 -7.16 -3.29 5.56
CA LEU A 50 -8.59 -3.14 5.84
C LEU A 50 -9.23 -2.07 4.96
N LEU A 51 -8.56 -0.93 4.79
CA LEU A 51 -9.05 0.15 3.93
C LEU A 51 -9.15 -0.32 2.46
N LYS A 52 -8.11 -0.97 1.95
CA LYS A 52 -8.10 -1.53 0.58
C LYS A 52 -9.21 -2.55 0.39
N PHE A 53 -9.40 -3.43 1.37
CA PHE A 53 -10.46 -4.44 1.35
C PHE A 53 -11.85 -3.79 1.33
N LYS A 54 -12.10 -2.81 2.21
CA LYS A 54 -13.40 -2.13 2.30
C LYS A 54 -13.72 -1.39 1.01
N LEU A 55 -12.77 -0.61 0.49
CA LEU A 55 -12.95 0.15 -0.75
C LEU A 55 -13.19 -0.76 -1.97
N LEU A 56 -12.44 -1.86 -2.09
CA LEU A 56 -12.66 -2.82 -3.18
C LEU A 56 -14.01 -3.52 -3.05
N SER A 57 -14.40 -3.91 -1.83
CA SER A 57 -15.68 -4.56 -1.57
C SER A 57 -16.85 -3.66 -1.96
N ASP A 58 -16.81 -2.38 -1.57
CA ASP A 58 -17.85 -1.42 -1.92
C ASP A 58 -17.86 -1.11 -3.42
N ALA A 59 -16.67 -1.01 -4.05
CA ALA A 59 -16.56 -0.76 -5.47
C ALA A 59 -17.12 -1.91 -6.33
N VAL A 60 -17.00 -3.16 -5.89
CA VAL A 60 -17.62 -4.31 -6.58
C VAL A 60 -19.14 -4.19 -6.60
N LEU A 61 -19.75 -3.66 -5.53
CA LEU A 61 -21.21 -3.50 -5.44
C LEU A 61 -21.78 -2.46 -6.41
N LEU A 62 -20.92 -1.62 -7.01
CA LEU A 62 -21.33 -0.69 -8.06
C LEU A 62 -21.68 -1.40 -9.39
N PHE A 63 -21.29 -2.67 -9.54
CA PHE A 63 -21.52 -3.46 -10.75
C PHE A 63 -22.69 -4.44 -10.55
N PRO A 64 -23.70 -4.47 -11.43
CA PRO A 64 -24.84 -5.37 -11.31
C PRO A 64 -24.42 -6.85 -11.42
N THR A 65 -24.57 -7.64 -10.36
CA THR A 65 -24.11 -9.04 -10.30
C THR A 65 -24.96 -10.04 -11.11
N GLY A 66 -26.09 -9.60 -11.68
CA GLY A 66 -26.99 -10.44 -12.48
C GLY A 66 -26.65 -10.52 -13.97
N ASP A 67 -25.75 -9.67 -14.47
CA ASP A 67 -25.39 -9.62 -15.88
C ASP A 67 -24.03 -10.28 -16.14
N ARG A 68 -23.96 -11.16 -17.15
CA ARG A 68 -22.71 -11.81 -17.58
C ARG A 68 -21.68 -10.78 -18.03
N PHE A 69 -22.13 -9.60 -18.47
CA PHE A 69 -21.25 -8.50 -18.87
C PHE A 69 -20.52 -7.82 -17.70
N SER A 70 -20.92 -8.06 -16.45
CA SER A 70 -20.30 -7.43 -15.26
C SER A 70 -18.97 -8.05 -14.83
N VAL A 71 -18.59 -9.21 -15.37
CA VAL A 71 -17.33 -9.89 -15.03
C VAL A 71 -16.11 -9.08 -15.51
N LEU A 72 -16.17 -8.54 -16.73
CA LEU A 72 -15.08 -7.75 -17.32
C LEU A 72 -14.78 -6.46 -16.54
N PRO A 73 -15.75 -5.59 -16.19
CA PRO A 73 -15.45 -4.38 -15.43
C PRO A 73 -14.97 -4.67 -14.01
N ILE A 74 -15.48 -5.72 -13.35
CA ILE A 74 -14.95 -6.15 -12.03
C ILE A 74 -13.48 -6.59 -12.17
N PHE A 75 -13.13 -7.35 -13.21
CA PHE A 75 -11.74 -7.71 -13.47
C PHE A 75 -10.86 -6.47 -13.69
N LEU A 76 -11.31 -5.52 -14.52
CA LEU A 76 -10.59 -4.27 -14.76
C LEU A 76 -10.45 -3.41 -13.50
N LEU A 77 -11.45 -3.41 -12.61
CA LEU A 77 -11.36 -2.76 -11.30
C LEU A 77 -10.18 -3.33 -10.48
N PHE A 78 -10.06 -4.66 -10.39
CA PHE A 78 -8.94 -5.27 -9.67
C PHE A 78 -7.58 -4.94 -10.31
N VAL A 79 -7.48 -5.00 -11.65
CA VAL A 79 -6.25 -4.68 -12.37
C VAL A 79 -5.84 -3.22 -12.16
N SER A 80 -6.77 -2.28 -12.33
CA SER A 80 -6.53 -0.85 -12.16
C SER A 80 -6.20 -0.49 -10.71
N ALA A 81 -6.94 -1.02 -9.73
CA ALA A 81 -6.65 -0.80 -8.30
C ALA A 81 -5.27 -1.34 -7.91
N HIS A 82 -4.88 -2.50 -8.44
CA HIS A 82 -3.55 -3.09 -8.21
C HIS A 82 -2.42 -2.24 -8.82
N ALA A 83 -2.62 -1.73 -10.04
CA ALA A 83 -1.65 -0.89 -10.73
C ALA A 83 -1.51 0.47 -10.04
N LEU A 84 -2.61 1.15 -9.74
CA LEU A 84 -2.62 2.47 -9.11
C LEU A 84 -1.99 2.44 -7.71
N SER A 85 -2.27 1.40 -6.93
CA SER A 85 -1.68 1.23 -5.60
C SER A 85 -0.14 1.14 -5.60
N ARG A 86 0.50 0.82 -6.74
CA ARG A 86 1.97 0.69 -6.84
C ARG A 86 2.63 1.85 -7.58
N LEU A 87 1.86 2.60 -8.35
CA LEU A 87 2.34 3.70 -9.16
C LEU A 87 3.02 4.81 -8.31
N ALA A 88 2.49 5.10 -7.12
CA ALA A 88 3.01 6.17 -6.27
C ALA A 88 4.46 5.94 -5.83
N ALA A 89 4.80 4.75 -5.32
CA ALA A 89 6.19 4.46 -4.91
C ALA A 89 7.14 4.41 -6.11
N ILE A 90 6.70 3.84 -7.23
CA ILE A 90 7.50 3.79 -8.47
C ILE A 90 7.78 5.21 -8.98
N SER A 91 6.77 6.08 -9.01
CA SER A 91 6.94 7.48 -9.43
C SER A 91 7.99 8.21 -8.61
N ILE A 92 8.01 8.03 -7.29
CA ILE A 92 8.98 8.73 -6.42
C ILE A 92 10.41 8.27 -6.72
N ILE A 93 10.63 6.96 -6.85
CA ILE A 93 11.96 6.38 -7.17
C ILE A 93 12.53 6.94 -8.48
N PHE A 94 11.69 7.12 -9.50
CA PHE A 94 12.16 7.58 -10.81
C PHE A 94 12.21 9.11 -10.97
N THR A 95 11.54 9.87 -10.09
CA THR A 95 11.45 11.34 -10.21
C THR A 95 12.38 12.09 -9.27
N HIS A 96 12.75 11.48 -8.14
CA HIS A 96 13.62 12.12 -7.15
C HIS A 96 15.00 11.49 -7.21
N GLU A 97 16.00 12.32 -7.54
CA GLU A 97 17.39 11.98 -7.27
C GLU A 97 17.61 12.09 -5.75
N TYR A 98 18.01 10.96 -5.15
CA TYR A 98 18.37 10.86 -3.73
C TYR A 98 19.85 11.16 -3.50
#